data_AF-A0A0N0A1H3-F1
#
_entry.id   AF-A0A0N0A1H3-F1
#
_cell.length_a   1.000
_cell.length_b   1.000
_cell.length_c   1.000
_cell.angle_alpha   90.00
_cell.angle_beta   90.00
_cell.angle_gamma   90.00
#
_symmetry.space_group_name_H-M   'P 1'
#
loop_
_entity.id
_entity.type
_entity.pdbx_description
1 polymer ?
#
loop_
_entity_poly.entity_id
_entity_poly.type
_entity_poly.pdbx_seq_one_letter_code
_entity_poly.pdbx_strand_id
1 'polypeptide(L)'
;MNNVSRIAVNYQHQVWMNLSAMLDAAVVDGKIHRNPCKLGTISAPKSVQKLITPWTDEKLRGIHDSLPPEHQVVVPIGGGLGLRQGEILAFNQEDINRKDMTYHCRLQVTYINGKLKFKLPKGHKTRIVPISDGTLYHIDYHCNLHPPVEVTLPWGENDSKETETAKLILPYRGDTAWRGSMFLNQIWKPAFPIAGIPYTKRSDGMHALRHLYASHMLASNVSIKELSVFLGHSSEAFTLRTYAHLMPSSYGRARLAADTLFAPPA
;
A
#
# COMPACT_ATOMS: atom_id res chain seq x y z
N MET A 1 -13.36 29.58 24.53
CA MET A 1 -13.32 29.79 23.07
C MET A 1 -12.45 28.71 22.46
N ASN A 2 -13.01 27.80 21.66
CA ASN A 2 -12.41 27.20 20.45
C ASN A 2 -13.22 25.97 20.01
N ASN A 3 -14.42 26.26 19.51
CA ASN A 3 -14.81 25.64 18.26
C ASN A 3 -13.83 26.15 17.18
N VAL A 4 -13.80 25.58 15.97
CA VAL A 4 -13.03 26.06 14.80
C VAL A 4 -11.73 25.30 14.51
N SER A 5 -11.89 24.02 14.18
CA SER A 5 -11.42 23.56 12.87
C SER A 5 -12.16 22.27 12.51
N ARG A 6 -13.03 22.33 11.49
CA ARG A 6 -13.61 21.12 10.84
C ARG A 6 -12.56 20.32 10.04
N ILE A 7 -11.30 20.73 10.10
CA ILE A 7 -10.19 20.24 9.31
C ILE A 7 -9.34 19.29 10.16
N ALA A 8 -9.02 18.12 9.62
CA ALA A 8 -8.24 17.11 10.33
C ALA A 8 -6.83 17.64 10.68
N VAL A 9 -6.34 17.34 11.89
CA VAL A 9 -5.04 17.81 12.40
C VAL A 9 -3.88 17.48 11.45
N ASN A 10 -3.82 16.27 10.89
CA ASN A 10 -2.79 15.90 9.93
C ASN A 10 -2.88 16.67 8.60
N TYR A 11 -4.08 17.10 8.21
CA TYR A 11 -4.24 17.97 7.06
C TYR A 11 -3.73 19.38 7.36
N GLN A 12 -4.03 19.93 8.54
CA GLN A 12 -3.44 21.20 8.99
C GLN A 12 -1.91 21.14 9.01
N HIS A 13 -1.34 20.05 9.54
CA HIS A 13 0.10 19.83 9.54
C HIS A 13 0.67 19.79 8.11
N GLN A 14 0.02 19.10 7.18
CA GLN A 14 0.45 19.08 5.77
C GLN A 14 0.40 20.46 5.12
N VAL A 15 -0.67 21.22 5.37
CA VAL A 15 -0.80 22.60 4.88
C VAL A 15 0.33 23.48 5.46
N TRP A 16 0.60 23.36 6.75
CA TRP A 16 1.71 24.06 7.41
C TRP A 16 3.06 23.73 6.77
N MET A 17 3.34 22.45 6.52
CA MET A 17 4.59 22.01 5.89
C MET A 17 4.75 22.59 4.47
N ASN A 18 3.68 22.58 3.67
CA ASN A 18 3.69 23.16 2.34
C ASN A 18 3.92 24.67 2.38
N LEU A 19 3.19 25.39 3.25
CA LEU A 19 3.36 26.83 3.42
C LEU A 19 4.78 27.18 3.88
N SER A 20 5.30 26.48 4.89
CA SER A 20 6.67 26.70 5.36
C SER A 20 7.68 26.50 4.23
N ALA A 21 7.53 25.47 3.40
CA ALA A 21 8.44 25.21 2.28
C ALA A 21 8.36 26.29 1.20
N MET A 22 7.17 26.79 0.88
CA MET A 22 6.99 27.92 -0.06
C MET A 22 7.66 29.20 0.46
N LEU A 23 7.55 29.46 1.76
CA LEU A 23 8.17 30.62 2.40
C LEU A 23 9.69 30.46 2.52
N ASP A 24 10.20 29.25 2.76
CA ASP A 24 11.64 28.94 2.72
C ASP A 24 12.19 29.25 1.31
N ALA A 25 11.49 28.86 0.24
CA ALA A 25 11.88 29.21 -1.12
C ALA A 25 11.88 30.73 -1.37
N ALA A 26 10.86 31.44 -0.88
CA ALA A 26 10.78 32.90 -1.00
C ALA A 26 11.91 33.64 -0.25
N VAL A 27 12.43 33.08 0.85
CA VAL A 27 13.61 33.60 1.55
C VAL A 27 14.87 33.40 0.70
N VAL A 28 15.07 32.21 0.15
CA VAL A 28 16.22 31.90 -0.71
C VAL A 28 16.25 32.81 -1.94
N ASP A 29 15.08 33.10 -2.53
CA ASP A 29 14.94 34.00 -3.67
C ASP A 29 14.96 35.51 -3.29
N GLY A 30 15.18 35.84 -2.01
CA GLY A 30 15.25 37.21 -1.52
C GLY A 30 13.94 37.99 -1.59
N LYS A 31 12.79 37.33 -1.80
CA LYS A 31 11.46 37.98 -1.84
C LYS A 31 10.97 38.40 -0.47
N ILE A 32 11.37 37.67 0.56
CA ILE A 32 11.14 38.01 1.97
C ILE A 32 12.42 37.77 2.77
N HIS A 33 12.60 38.53 3.85
CA HIS A 33 13.83 38.42 4.65
C HIS A 33 13.89 37.14 5.50
N ARG A 34 12.74 36.63 5.97
CA ARG A 34 12.68 35.49 6.89
C ARG A 34 11.36 34.75 6.75
N ASN A 35 11.38 33.47 7.09
CA ASN A 35 10.18 32.63 7.11
C ASN A 35 9.43 32.78 8.45
N PRO A 36 8.21 33.34 8.48
CA PRO A 36 7.40 33.46 9.68
C PRO A 36 7.06 32.11 10.35
N CYS A 37 6.95 31.02 9.60
CA CYS A 37 6.69 29.68 10.14
C CYS A 37 7.85 29.13 10.99
N LYS A 38 9.01 29.77 10.97
CA LYS A 38 10.18 29.43 11.79
C LYS A 38 10.35 30.36 12.99
N LEU A 39 9.57 31.44 13.05
CA LEU A 39 9.54 32.32 14.21
C LEU A 39 8.68 31.63 15.26
N GLY A 40 9.26 31.29 16.41
CA GLY A 40 8.58 30.54 17.49
C GLY A 40 7.29 31.19 18.04
N THR A 41 6.92 32.37 17.54
CA THR A 41 5.62 33.04 17.76
C THR A 41 4.44 32.28 17.17
N ILE A 42 4.64 31.45 16.14
CA ILE A 42 3.59 30.60 15.56
C ILE A 42 4.05 29.14 15.55
N SER A 43 3.30 28.29 16.25
CA SER A 43 3.64 26.87 16.38
C SER A 43 3.02 26.01 15.28
N ALA A 44 3.83 25.11 14.72
CA ALA A 44 3.35 24.11 13.79
C ALA A 44 2.29 23.20 14.44
N PRO A 45 1.19 22.85 13.74
CA PRO A 45 0.27 21.82 14.21
C PRO A 45 1.04 20.52 14.47
N LYS A 46 0.81 19.85 15.61
CA LYS A 46 1.43 18.55 15.87
C LYS A 46 0.75 17.47 15.03
N SER A 47 1.51 16.74 14.23
CA SER A 47 0.97 15.56 13.55
C SER A 47 0.59 14.50 14.59
N VAL A 48 -0.55 13.86 14.38
CA VAL A 48 -1.00 12.75 15.22
C VAL A 48 -0.90 11.48 14.39
N GLN A 49 -0.06 10.56 14.86
CA GLN A 49 0.09 9.28 14.20
C GLN A 49 -0.97 8.32 14.72
N LYS A 50 -1.87 7.88 13.83
CA LYS A 50 -2.84 6.85 14.17
C LYS A 50 -2.15 5.49 14.06
N LEU A 51 -2.15 4.73 15.14
CA LEU A 51 -1.63 3.36 15.12
C LEU A 51 -2.49 2.50 14.19
N ILE A 52 -1.80 1.69 13.39
CA ILE A 52 -2.46 0.74 12.50
C ILE A 52 -2.96 -0.44 13.33
N THR A 53 -4.23 -0.80 13.12
CA THR A 53 -4.82 -2.05 13.60
C THR A 53 -5.02 -2.95 12.38
N PRO A 54 -4.28 -4.05 12.25
CA PRO A 54 -4.50 -5.00 11.16
C PRO A 54 -5.90 -5.61 11.26
N TRP A 55 -6.41 -6.08 10.11
CA TRP A 55 -7.64 -6.85 10.08
C TRP A 55 -7.45 -8.20 10.78
N THR A 56 -8.53 -8.73 11.36
CA THR A 56 -8.59 -10.10 11.85
C THR A 56 -8.78 -11.07 10.68
N ASP A 57 -8.41 -12.33 10.88
CA ASP A 57 -8.64 -13.39 9.88
C ASP A 57 -10.12 -13.55 9.54
N GLU A 58 -11.00 -13.41 10.54
CA GLU A 58 -12.45 -13.44 10.36
C GLU A 58 -12.92 -12.31 9.44
N LYS A 59 -12.46 -11.07 9.67
CA LYS A 59 -12.79 -9.93 8.80
C LYS A 59 -12.25 -10.13 7.39
N LEU A 60 -11.02 -10.64 7.26
CA LEU A 60 -10.41 -10.92 5.96
C LEU A 60 -11.24 -11.94 5.17
N ARG A 61 -11.58 -13.08 5.78
CA ARG A 61 -12.39 -14.14 5.17
C ARG A 61 -13.79 -13.64 4.84
N GLY A 62 -14.47 -12.98 5.77
CA GLY A 62 -15.80 -12.44 5.53
C GLY A 62 -15.86 -11.48 4.34
N ILE A 63 -14.86 -10.61 4.19
CA ILE A 63 -14.76 -9.72 3.02
C ILE A 63 -14.41 -10.50 1.75
N HIS A 64 -13.48 -11.45 1.80
CA HIS A 64 -13.15 -12.31 0.66
C HIS A 64 -14.39 -13.02 0.13
N ASP A 65 -15.13 -13.70 0.99
CA ASP A 65 -16.28 -14.54 0.61
C ASP A 65 -17.48 -13.70 0.12
N SER A 66 -17.51 -12.41 0.49
CA SER A 66 -18.54 -11.46 0.08
C SER A 66 -18.22 -10.69 -1.20
N LEU A 67 -17.01 -10.87 -1.77
CA LEU A 67 -16.68 -10.33 -3.07
C LEU A 67 -17.27 -11.23 -4.17
N PRO A 68 -17.68 -10.65 -5.32
CA PRO A 68 -18.01 -11.44 -6.49
C PRO A 68 -16.85 -12.37 -6.87
N PRO A 69 -17.11 -13.61 -7.32
CA PRO A 69 -16.07 -14.61 -7.59
C PRO A 69 -14.92 -14.08 -8.46
N GLU A 70 -15.23 -13.31 -9.50
CA GLU A 70 -14.27 -12.73 -10.44
C GLU A 70 -13.40 -11.60 -9.84
N HIS A 71 -13.62 -11.24 -8.58
CA HIS A 71 -12.88 -10.21 -7.85
C HIS A 71 -12.25 -10.72 -6.54
N GLN A 72 -12.49 -11.97 -6.15
CA GLN A 72 -12.00 -12.54 -4.89
C GLN A 72 -10.47 -12.55 -4.80
N VAL A 73 -9.79 -12.75 -5.94
CA VAL A 73 -8.32 -12.77 -6.06
C VAL A 73 -7.65 -11.48 -5.56
N VAL A 74 -8.39 -10.37 -5.44
CA VAL A 74 -7.87 -9.11 -4.91
C VAL A 74 -7.33 -9.26 -3.48
N VAL A 75 -7.91 -10.17 -2.69
CA VAL A 75 -7.52 -10.43 -1.30
C VAL A 75 -6.18 -11.16 -1.21
N PRO A 76 -5.96 -12.33 -1.85
CA PRO A 76 -4.66 -12.99 -1.83
C PRO A 76 -3.56 -12.14 -2.47
N ILE A 77 -3.85 -11.33 -3.50
CA ILE A 77 -2.85 -10.40 -4.06
C ILE A 77 -2.50 -9.30 -3.04
N GLY A 78 -3.51 -8.61 -2.50
CA GLY A 78 -3.25 -7.49 -1.58
C GLY A 78 -2.67 -7.94 -0.24
N GLY A 79 -3.19 -9.03 0.32
CA GLY A 79 -2.80 -9.58 1.62
C GLY A 79 -1.58 -10.50 1.58
N GLY A 80 -1.31 -11.14 0.44
CA GLY A 80 -0.15 -12.02 0.24
C GLY A 80 1.08 -11.33 -0.36
N LEU A 81 0.91 -10.21 -1.07
CA LEU A 81 2.02 -9.48 -1.71
C LEU A 81 2.15 -8.02 -1.23
N GLY A 82 1.24 -7.55 -0.38
CA GLY A 82 1.29 -6.20 0.19
C GLY A 82 1.20 -5.08 -0.85
N LEU A 83 0.56 -5.32 -2.00
CA LEU A 83 0.48 -4.36 -3.11
C LEU A 83 -0.45 -3.18 -2.78
N ARG A 84 -0.19 -2.03 -3.40
CA ARG A 84 -1.08 -0.85 -3.35
C ARG A 84 -2.28 -1.08 -4.28
N GLN A 85 -3.39 -0.38 -4.05
CA GLN A 85 -4.59 -0.51 -4.89
C GLN A 85 -4.29 -0.42 -6.39
N GLY A 86 -3.56 0.61 -6.84
CA GLY A 86 -3.22 0.75 -8.26
C GLY A 86 -2.32 -0.36 -8.80
N GLU A 87 -1.48 -0.97 -7.95
CA GLU A 87 -0.61 -2.11 -8.30
C GLU A 87 -1.43 -3.40 -8.39
N ILE A 88 -2.40 -3.61 -7.49
CA ILE A 88 -3.32 -4.75 -7.54
C ILE A 88 -4.16 -4.71 -8.82
N LEU A 89 -4.69 -3.54 -9.18
CA LEU A 89 -5.49 -3.36 -10.40
C LEU A 89 -4.65 -3.37 -11.67
N ALA A 90 -3.33 -3.29 -11.56
CA ALA A 90 -2.38 -3.43 -12.65
C ALA A 90 -1.65 -4.78 -12.62
N PHE A 91 -2.12 -5.74 -11.82
CA PHE A 91 -1.43 -7.00 -11.64
C PHE A 91 -1.34 -7.73 -12.98
N ASN A 92 -0.12 -7.81 -13.50
CA ASN A 92 0.22 -8.48 -14.74
C ASN A 92 0.63 -9.92 -14.46
N GLN A 93 -0.06 -10.88 -15.07
CA GLN A 93 0.25 -12.31 -14.91
C GLN A 93 1.69 -12.64 -15.32
N GLU A 94 2.22 -11.96 -16.34
CA GLU A 94 3.56 -12.23 -16.89
C GLU A 94 4.71 -11.76 -15.97
N ASP A 95 4.40 -10.94 -14.96
CA ASP A 95 5.40 -10.48 -13.98
C ASP A 95 5.64 -11.50 -12.86
N ILE A 96 5.04 -12.70 -12.92
CA ILE A 96 5.29 -13.81 -12.00
C ILE A 96 6.47 -14.64 -12.50
N ASN A 97 7.55 -14.66 -11.72
CA ASN A 97 8.62 -15.64 -11.90
C ASN A 97 8.34 -16.86 -11.01
N ARG A 98 7.78 -17.90 -11.62
CA ARG A 98 7.40 -19.16 -10.97
C ARG A 98 8.57 -20.00 -10.50
N LYS A 99 9.73 -19.86 -11.15
CA LYS A 99 10.94 -20.61 -10.76
C LYS A 99 11.48 -20.09 -9.44
N ASP A 100 11.55 -18.77 -9.30
CA ASP A 100 12.12 -18.12 -8.12
C ASP A 100 11.06 -17.78 -7.07
N MET A 101 9.78 -18.10 -7.34
CA MET A 101 8.64 -17.75 -6.49
C MET A 101 8.62 -16.26 -6.14
N THR A 102 8.64 -15.42 -7.16
CA THR A 102 8.58 -13.97 -6.99
C THR A 102 7.63 -13.28 -7.96
N TYR A 103 7.15 -12.11 -7.55
CA TYR A 103 6.39 -11.19 -8.38
C TYR A 103 7.16 -9.88 -8.58
N HIS A 104 7.36 -9.47 -9.84
CA HIS A 104 7.99 -8.20 -10.19
C HIS A 104 6.95 -7.08 -10.26
N CYS A 105 6.77 -6.36 -9.15
CA CYS A 105 5.87 -5.21 -9.14
C CYS A 105 6.50 -4.02 -9.88
N ARG A 106 6.16 -3.91 -11.17
CA ARG A 106 6.63 -2.85 -12.07
C ARG A 106 5.52 -1.93 -12.59
N LEU A 107 4.25 -2.29 -12.42
CA LEU A 107 3.11 -1.52 -12.91
C LEU A 107 2.19 -1.04 -11.79
N GLN A 108 1.57 0.11 -12.01
CA GLN A 108 0.34 0.54 -11.34
C GLN A 108 -0.57 1.27 -12.33
N VAL A 109 -1.88 1.16 -12.11
CA VAL A 109 -2.89 1.94 -12.82
C VAL A 109 -3.11 3.27 -12.09
N THR A 110 -3.12 4.36 -12.85
CA THR A 110 -3.47 5.69 -12.37
C THR A 110 -4.50 6.33 -13.31
N TYR A 111 -5.24 7.32 -12.80
CA TYR A 111 -6.18 8.11 -13.59
C TYR A 111 -5.75 9.58 -13.58
N ILE A 112 -5.25 10.06 -14.73
CA ILE A 112 -4.66 11.39 -14.89
C ILE A 112 -5.28 12.03 -16.14
N ASN A 113 -5.69 13.30 -16.05
CA ASN A 113 -6.25 14.07 -17.18
C ASN A 113 -7.39 13.33 -17.93
N GLY A 114 -8.26 12.65 -17.19
CA GLY A 114 -9.40 11.93 -17.77
C GLY A 114 -9.07 10.56 -18.38
N LYS A 115 -7.81 10.10 -18.31
CA LYS A 115 -7.36 8.84 -18.92
C LYS A 115 -6.78 7.90 -17.88
N LEU A 116 -7.05 6.60 -18.05
CA LEU A 116 -6.30 5.56 -17.37
C LEU A 116 -4.92 5.45 -18.02
N LYS A 117 -3.88 5.33 -17.19
CA LYS A 117 -2.49 5.17 -17.63
C LYS A 117 -1.82 4.08 -16.79
N PHE A 118 -0.92 3.32 -17.41
CA PHE A 118 0.07 2.54 -16.67
C PHE A 118 1.27 3.42 -16.35
N LYS A 119 1.87 3.20 -15.18
CA LYS A 119 3.15 3.81 -14.82
C LYS A 119 3.90 2.96 -13.82
N LEU A 120 5.17 3.30 -13.60
CA LEU A 120 5.96 2.74 -12.50
C LEU A 120 5.30 3.02 -11.13
N PRO A 121 5.47 2.12 -10.14
CA PRO A 121 5.08 2.35 -8.76
C PRO A 121 5.66 3.65 -8.17
N LYS A 122 5.07 4.08 -7.04
CA LYS A 122 5.43 5.33 -6.38
C LYS A 122 6.95 5.47 -6.22
N GLY A 123 7.48 6.60 -6.67
CA GLY A 123 8.92 6.89 -6.63
C GLY A 123 9.70 6.41 -7.86
N HIS A 124 9.02 5.97 -8.93
CA HIS A 124 9.63 5.48 -10.17
C HIS A 124 10.55 4.27 -9.94
N LYS A 125 10.16 3.39 -9.01
CA LYS A 125 10.93 2.20 -8.64
C LYS A 125 10.10 0.95 -8.80
N THR A 126 10.73 -0.09 -9.33
CA THR A 126 10.18 -1.45 -9.32
C THR A 126 10.70 -2.21 -8.11
N ARG A 127 10.06 -3.32 -7.77
CA ARG A 127 10.50 -4.20 -6.68
C ARG A 127 10.10 -5.63 -6.93
N ILE A 128 10.86 -6.54 -6.33
CA ILE A 128 10.54 -7.96 -6.30
C ILE A 128 9.90 -8.26 -4.96
N VAL A 129 8.78 -8.99 -4.99
CA VAL A 129 8.05 -9.44 -3.80
C VAL A 129 8.02 -10.97 -3.81
N PRO A 130 8.39 -11.66 -2.72
CA PRO A 130 8.25 -13.11 -2.66
C PRO A 130 6.78 -13.51 -2.72
N ILE A 131 6.45 -14.56 -3.47
CA ILE A 131 5.12 -15.15 -3.53
C ILE A 131 5.15 -16.50 -2.80
N SER A 132 4.15 -16.77 -1.96
CA SER A 132 4.00 -18.08 -1.33
C SER A 132 3.24 -19.04 -2.25
N ASP A 133 3.39 -20.34 -2.07
CA ASP A 133 2.64 -21.37 -2.80
C ASP A 133 1.13 -21.16 -2.68
N GLY A 134 0.63 -20.83 -1.48
CA GLY A 134 -0.79 -20.55 -1.26
C GLY A 134 -1.27 -19.32 -2.03
N THR A 135 -0.50 -18.23 -2.03
CA THR A 135 -0.83 -17.03 -2.82
C THR A 135 -0.84 -17.33 -4.32
N LEU A 136 0.16 -18.07 -4.81
CA LEU A 136 0.23 -18.46 -6.22
C LEU A 136 -0.92 -19.38 -6.62
N TYR A 137 -1.26 -20.35 -5.78
CA TYR A 137 -2.41 -21.24 -5.98
C TYR A 137 -3.71 -20.45 -6.19
N HIS A 138 -4.01 -19.47 -5.34
CA HIS A 138 -5.23 -18.67 -5.48
C HIS A 138 -5.22 -17.79 -6.73
N ILE A 139 -4.05 -17.27 -7.13
CA ILE A 139 -3.91 -16.50 -8.38
C ILE A 139 -4.13 -17.41 -9.60
N ASP A 140 -3.55 -18.62 -9.59
CA ASP A 140 -3.70 -19.58 -10.68
C ASP A 140 -5.12 -20.12 -10.79
N TYR A 141 -5.73 -20.45 -9.66
CA TYR A 141 -7.14 -20.84 -9.59
C TYR A 141 -8.05 -19.78 -10.20
N HIS A 142 -7.82 -18.51 -9.86
CA HIS A 142 -8.53 -17.39 -10.46
C HIS A 142 -8.28 -17.30 -11.97
N CYS A 143 -7.03 -17.36 -12.43
CA CYS A 143 -6.70 -17.26 -13.86
C CYS A 143 -7.30 -18.40 -14.69
N ASN A 144 -7.47 -19.59 -14.11
CA ASN A 144 -8.10 -20.72 -14.77
C ASN A 144 -9.61 -20.50 -14.98
N LEU A 145 -10.30 -19.88 -14.03
CA LEU A 145 -11.74 -19.57 -14.11
C LEU A 145 -12.01 -18.27 -14.89
N HIS A 146 -11.09 -17.32 -14.79
CA HIS A 146 -11.17 -15.98 -15.36
C HIS A 146 -9.86 -15.69 -16.11
N PRO A 147 -9.74 -16.14 -17.37
CA PRO A 147 -8.52 -15.98 -18.15
C PRO A 147 -8.04 -14.52 -18.21
N PRO A 148 -6.74 -14.26 -18.00
CA PRO A 148 -6.20 -12.90 -18.04
C PRO A 148 -6.35 -12.26 -19.41
N VAL A 149 -6.54 -10.94 -19.42
CA VAL A 149 -6.85 -10.17 -20.63
C VAL A 149 -5.75 -9.17 -20.91
N GLU A 150 -5.30 -9.12 -22.16
CA GLU A 150 -4.37 -8.11 -22.63
C GLU A 150 -5.04 -6.73 -22.66
N VAL A 151 -4.47 -5.80 -21.91
CA VAL A 151 -4.93 -4.42 -21.83
C VAL A 151 -3.76 -3.49 -22.14
N THR A 152 -3.97 -2.59 -23.09
CA THR A 152 -2.98 -1.57 -23.47
C THR A 152 -3.45 -0.20 -22.99
N LEU A 153 -2.63 0.48 -22.19
CA LEU A 153 -2.89 1.84 -21.73
C LEU A 153 -1.71 2.76 -22.07
N PRO A 154 -1.95 4.08 -22.18
CA PRO A 154 -0.87 5.06 -22.25
C PRO A 154 0.10 4.92 -21.06
N TRP A 155 1.38 5.15 -21.33
CA TRP A 155 2.47 5.01 -20.37
C TRP A 155 2.86 6.35 -19.74
N GLY A 156 3.11 6.31 -18.42
CA GLY A 156 3.69 7.40 -17.66
C GLY A 156 2.68 8.45 -17.17
N GLU A 157 3.21 9.53 -16.61
CA GLU A 157 2.40 10.63 -16.06
C GLU A 157 2.16 11.74 -17.09
N ASN A 158 3.08 11.89 -18.04
CA ASN A 158 3.03 12.89 -19.09
C ASN A 158 2.12 12.45 -20.25
N ASP A 159 1.77 13.37 -21.13
CA ASP A 159 1.02 13.08 -22.36
C ASP A 159 1.93 12.53 -23.46
N SER A 160 2.72 11.51 -23.10
CA SER A 160 3.49 10.72 -24.05
C SER A 160 2.55 9.95 -24.99
N LYS A 161 3.06 9.61 -26.18
CA LYS A 161 2.39 8.65 -27.08
C LYS A 161 2.77 7.19 -26.78
N GLU A 162 3.62 6.98 -25.77
CA GLU A 162 4.05 5.65 -25.37
C GLU A 162 2.88 4.90 -24.73
N THR A 163 2.87 3.59 -24.92
CA THR A 163 1.85 2.68 -24.38
C THR A 163 2.54 1.47 -23.78
N GLU A 164 1.88 0.88 -22.81
CA GLU A 164 2.30 -0.37 -22.19
C GLU A 164 1.14 -1.36 -22.22
N THR A 165 1.45 -2.63 -22.49
CA THR A 165 0.49 -3.73 -22.49
C THR A 165 0.75 -4.66 -21.30
N ALA A 166 -0.31 -5.07 -20.63
CA ALA A 166 -0.25 -6.02 -19.52
C ALA A 166 -1.39 -7.04 -19.63
N LYS A 167 -1.12 -8.30 -19.25
CA LYS A 167 -2.12 -9.35 -19.09
C LYS A 167 -2.75 -9.26 -17.71
N LEU A 168 -3.81 -8.45 -17.63
CA LEU A 168 -4.51 -8.17 -16.39
C LEU A 168 -5.39 -9.34 -15.98
N ILE A 169 -5.30 -9.70 -14.70
CA ILE A 169 -6.18 -10.72 -14.09
C ILE A 169 -7.46 -10.12 -13.49
N LEU A 170 -7.53 -8.78 -13.42
CA LEU A 170 -8.68 -8.00 -12.97
C LEU A 170 -9.04 -6.92 -14.02
N PRO A 171 -9.44 -7.29 -15.24
CA PRO A 171 -9.86 -6.33 -16.25
C PRO A 171 -11.22 -5.70 -15.87
N TYR A 172 -11.47 -4.49 -16.35
CA TYR A 172 -12.79 -3.87 -16.36
C TYR A 172 -13.38 -4.03 -17.76
N ARG A 173 -14.59 -4.62 -17.84
CA ARG A 173 -15.33 -4.85 -19.11
C ARG A 173 -14.57 -5.65 -20.18
N GLY A 174 -13.44 -6.27 -19.83
CA GLY A 174 -12.67 -7.12 -20.72
C GLY A 174 -11.80 -6.38 -21.74
N ASP A 175 -11.64 -5.05 -21.65
CA ASP A 175 -10.84 -4.27 -22.60
C ASP A 175 -10.00 -3.16 -21.96
N THR A 176 -10.19 -2.91 -20.66
CA THR A 176 -9.47 -1.84 -19.96
C THR A 176 -9.20 -2.20 -18.49
N ALA A 177 -8.48 -1.33 -17.78
CA ALA A 177 -8.22 -1.50 -16.36
C ALA A 177 -9.31 -0.84 -15.50
N TRP A 178 -9.45 -1.30 -14.26
CA TRP A 178 -10.29 -0.62 -13.29
C TRP A 178 -9.72 0.75 -12.89
N ARG A 179 -10.56 1.78 -12.89
CA ARG A 179 -10.27 3.00 -12.11
C ARG A 179 -10.41 2.69 -10.62
N GLY A 180 -9.38 2.96 -9.83
CA GLY A 180 -9.36 2.61 -8.40
C GLY A 180 -10.54 3.13 -7.57
N SER A 181 -11.05 4.32 -7.87
CA SER A 181 -12.26 4.84 -7.21
C SER A 181 -13.54 4.10 -7.61
N MET A 182 -13.64 3.63 -8.86
CA MET A 182 -14.78 2.84 -9.32
C MET A 182 -14.75 1.46 -8.66
N PHE A 183 -13.62 0.76 -8.70
CA PHE A 183 -13.45 -0.53 -8.04
C PHE A 183 -13.79 -0.44 -6.54
N LEU A 184 -13.28 0.59 -5.87
CA LEU A 184 -13.56 0.81 -4.45
C LEU A 184 -15.06 0.94 -4.16
N ASN A 185 -15.79 1.70 -4.99
CA ASN A 185 -17.19 2.03 -4.73
C ASN A 185 -18.17 0.96 -5.24
N GLN A 186 -17.81 0.24 -6.30
CA GLN A 186 -18.70 -0.72 -6.97
C GLN A 186 -18.47 -2.16 -6.50
N ILE A 187 -17.24 -2.52 -6.13
CA ILE A 187 -16.88 -3.90 -5.79
C ILE A 187 -16.48 -4.00 -4.31
N TRP A 188 -15.47 -3.23 -3.89
CA TRP A 188 -14.88 -3.39 -2.56
C TRP A 188 -15.81 -2.97 -1.41
N LYS A 189 -16.36 -1.76 -1.44
CA LYS A 189 -17.25 -1.26 -0.38
C LYS A 189 -18.54 -2.06 -0.24
N PRO A 190 -19.23 -2.47 -1.33
CA PRO A 190 -20.42 -3.29 -1.23
C PRO A 190 -20.20 -4.66 -0.56
N ALA A 191 -19.00 -5.22 -0.59
CA ALA A 191 -18.69 -6.48 0.10
C ALA A 191 -18.83 -6.37 1.64
N PHE A 192 -18.66 -5.18 2.22
CA PHE A 192 -18.77 -4.96 3.67
C PHE A 192 -20.18 -5.21 4.23
N PRO A 193 -21.25 -4.54 3.74
CA PRO A 193 -22.59 -4.84 4.20
C PRO A 193 -23.04 -6.27 3.86
N ILE A 194 -22.58 -6.86 2.76
CA ILE A 194 -22.86 -8.28 2.41
C ILE A 194 -22.26 -9.22 3.48
N ALA A 195 -21.04 -8.93 3.94
CA ALA A 195 -20.37 -9.66 5.02
C ALA A 195 -20.98 -9.40 6.41
N GLY A 196 -21.95 -8.48 6.55
CA GLY A 196 -22.43 -8.02 7.85
C GLY A 196 -21.40 -7.19 8.63
N ILE A 197 -20.40 -6.62 7.96
CA ILE A 197 -19.29 -5.88 8.59
C ILE A 197 -19.42 -4.38 8.28
N PRO A 198 -19.37 -3.47 9.28
CA PRO A 198 -19.43 -2.04 9.02
C PRO A 198 -18.15 -1.54 8.32
N TYR A 199 -18.32 -0.74 7.26
CA TYR A 199 -17.20 -0.11 6.56
C TYR A 199 -16.72 1.15 7.29
N THR A 200 -15.48 1.14 7.77
CA THR A 200 -14.85 2.32 8.38
C THR A 200 -13.97 3.07 7.38
N LYS A 201 -14.41 4.28 6.99
CA LYS A 201 -13.63 5.15 6.09
C LYS A 201 -12.22 5.39 6.63
N ARG A 202 -11.22 5.33 5.73
CA ARG A 202 -9.76 5.44 5.99
C ARG A 202 -9.11 4.26 6.71
N SER A 203 -9.87 3.34 7.30
CA SER A 203 -9.32 2.12 7.89
C SER A 203 -9.53 0.91 6.97
N ASP A 204 -10.66 0.87 6.26
CA ASP A 204 -11.13 -0.34 5.58
C ASP A 204 -11.09 -0.28 4.05
N GLY A 205 -10.42 0.73 3.48
CA GLY A 205 -10.11 0.72 2.06
C GLY A 205 -9.13 -0.42 1.72
N MET A 206 -8.91 -0.69 0.43
CA MET A 206 -8.03 -1.78 -0.02
C MET A 206 -6.59 -1.73 0.54
N HIS A 207 -6.12 -0.55 0.98
CA HIS A 207 -4.83 -0.43 1.65
C HIS A 207 -4.76 -1.18 2.99
N ALA A 208 -5.90 -1.56 3.57
CA ALA A 208 -5.97 -2.42 4.75
C ALA A 208 -5.32 -3.79 4.50
N LEU A 209 -5.43 -4.35 3.30
CA LEU A 209 -4.77 -5.61 2.94
C LEU A 209 -3.24 -5.49 3.03
N ARG A 210 -2.69 -4.35 2.61
CA ARG A 210 -1.27 -4.06 2.74
C ARG A 210 -0.83 -3.88 4.20
N HIS A 211 -1.68 -3.26 5.03
CA HIS A 211 -1.44 -3.20 6.46
C HIS A 211 -1.45 -4.59 7.09
N LEU A 212 -2.39 -5.46 6.69
CA LEU A 212 -2.43 -6.85 7.11
C LEU A 212 -1.14 -7.58 6.73
N TYR A 213 -0.72 -7.52 5.45
CA TYR A 213 0.53 -8.12 4.99
C TYR A 213 1.73 -7.67 5.83
N ALA A 214 1.90 -6.36 6.01
CA ALA A 214 3.00 -5.81 6.79
C ALA A 214 2.99 -6.29 8.25
N SER A 215 1.82 -6.33 8.86
CA SER A 215 1.65 -6.76 10.25
C SER A 215 1.96 -8.24 10.41
N HIS A 216 1.47 -9.07 9.50
CA HIS A 216 1.70 -10.51 9.50
C HIS A 216 3.18 -10.84 9.28
N MET A 217 3.84 -10.18 8.32
CA MET A 217 5.27 -10.38 8.07
C MET A 217 6.14 -10.05 9.30
N LEU A 218 5.84 -8.96 9.99
CA LEU A 218 6.57 -8.61 11.22
C LEU A 218 6.28 -9.56 12.38
N ALA A 219 5.03 -10.01 12.54
CA ALA A 219 4.67 -11.02 13.53
C ALA A 219 5.41 -12.35 13.27
N SER A 220 5.64 -12.68 12.00
CA SER A 220 6.42 -13.83 11.54
C SER A 220 7.94 -13.58 11.50
N ASN A 221 8.44 -12.51 12.13
CA ASN A 221 9.85 -12.16 12.26
C ASN A 221 10.59 -11.83 10.94
N VAL A 222 9.87 -11.48 9.87
CA VAL A 222 10.51 -10.89 8.68
C VAL A 222 11.16 -9.57 9.07
N SER A 223 12.39 -9.32 8.61
CA SER A 223 13.10 -8.11 8.99
C SER A 223 12.40 -6.85 8.48
N ILE A 224 12.48 -5.76 9.24
CA ILE A 224 11.91 -4.46 8.83
C ILE A 224 12.52 -4.01 7.50
N LYS A 225 13.81 -4.29 7.29
CA LYS A 225 14.54 -3.97 6.07
C LYS A 225 13.95 -4.69 4.86
N GLU A 226 13.82 -6.01 4.92
CA GLU A 226 13.22 -6.80 3.84
C GLU A 226 11.78 -6.39 3.58
N LEU A 227 10.97 -6.25 4.64
CA LEU A 227 9.59 -5.78 4.50
C LEU A 227 9.53 -4.40 3.85
N SER A 228 10.43 -3.48 4.20
CA SER A 228 10.52 -2.16 3.57
C SER A 228 10.77 -2.24 2.06
N VAL A 229 11.62 -3.19 1.63
CA VAL A 229 11.89 -3.48 0.22
C VAL A 229 10.65 -4.06 -0.46
N PHE A 230 10.01 -5.08 0.12
CA PHE A 230 8.80 -5.70 -0.43
C PHE A 230 7.63 -4.73 -0.54
N LEU A 231 7.53 -3.78 0.39
CA LEU A 231 6.55 -2.71 0.37
C LEU A 231 6.94 -1.59 -0.61
N GLY A 232 8.20 -1.49 -1.04
CA GLY A 232 8.67 -0.38 -1.87
C GLY A 232 8.55 0.95 -1.13
N HIS A 233 9.02 1.00 0.12
CA HIS A 233 9.17 2.23 0.87
C HIS A 233 10.51 2.88 0.54
N SER A 234 10.51 4.20 0.37
CA SER A 234 11.73 4.97 0.10
C SER A 234 12.67 5.05 1.30
N SER A 235 12.19 4.72 2.49
CA SER A 235 12.96 4.73 3.74
C SER A 235 12.42 3.67 4.70
N GLU A 236 13.33 2.90 5.28
CA GLU A 236 13.02 1.93 6.33
C GLU A 236 12.41 2.60 7.57
N ALA A 237 12.81 3.85 7.86
CA ALA A 237 12.25 4.63 8.96
C ALA A 237 10.74 4.83 8.81
N PHE A 238 10.21 4.88 7.58
CA PHE A 238 8.77 4.90 7.36
C PHE A 238 8.11 3.59 7.82
N THR A 239 8.70 2.44 7.47
CA THR A 239 8.21 1.12 7.87
C THR A 239 8.24 0.98 9.40
N LEU A 240 9.39 1.29 10.02
CA LEU A 240 9.57 1.27 11.47
C LEU A 240 8.52 2.13 12.16
N ARG A 241 8.42 3.41 11.78
CA ARG A 241 7.48 4.35 12.38
C ARG A 241 6.01 3.95 12.21
N THR A 242 5.67 3.17 11.17
CA THR A 242 4.28 2.78 10.88
C THR A 242 3.86 1.48 11.56
N TYR A 243 4.79 0.52 11.72
CA TYR A 243 4.46 -0.84 12.12
C TYR A 243 5.22 -1.38 13.34
N ALA A 244 6.22 -0.66 13.87
CA ALA A 244 7.02 -1.16 15.00
C ALA A 244 6.19 -1.53 16.23
N HIS A 245 5.05 -0.85 16.45
CA HIS A 245 4.15 -1.14 17.57
C HIS A 245 3.44 -2.50 17.46
N LEU A 246 3.49 -3.15 16.30
CA LEU A 246 2.91 -4.48 16.07
C LEU A 246 3.93 -5.61 16.28
N MET A 247 5.20 -5.28 16.45
CA MET A 247 6.23 -6.30 16.66
C MET A 247 6.13 -6.90 18.06
N PRO A 248 6.10 -8.24 18.18
CA PRO A 248 6.23 -8.91 19.46
C PRO A 248 7.55 -8.51 20.14
N SER A 249 7.55 -8.47 21.47
CA SER A 249 8.78 -8.28 22.23
C SER A 249 9.81 -9.37 21.86
N SER A 250 11.06 -8.95 21.64
CA SER A 250 12.15 -9.85 21.30
C SER A 250 12.99 -10.30 22.49
N TYR A 251 12.67 -9.89 23.73
CA TYR A 251 13.55 -10.14 24.91
C TYR A 251 13.93 -11.61 25.08
N GLY A 252 12.97 -12.54 25.05
CA GLY A 252 13.26 -13.97 25.18
C GLY A 252 14.16 -14.50 24.07
N ARG A 253 13.91 -14.09 22.82
CA ARG A 253 14.73 -14.47 21.66
C ARG A 253 16.14 -13.87 21.74
N ALA A 254 16.26 -12.63 22.20
CA ALA A 254 17.55 -11.97 22.37
C ALA A 254 18.41 -12.69 23.41
N ARG A 255 17.82 -13.16 24.52
CA ARG A 255 18.52 -14.01 25.49
C ARG A 255 18.98 -15.32 24.87
N LEU A 256 18.07 -16.06 24.23
CA LEU A 256 18.41 -17.34 23.59
C LEU A 256 19.52 -17.19 22.53
N ALA A 257 19.51 -16.10 21.75
CA ALA A 257 20.56 -15.82 20.77
C ALA A 257 21.92 -15.49 21.41
N ALA A 258 21.93 -14.90 22.61
CA ALA A 258 23.16 -14.74 23.38
C ALA A 258 23.64 -16.08 23.93
N ASP A 259 22.71 -16.92 24.41
CA ASP A 259 23.02 -18.26 24.93
C ASP A 259 23.59 -19.19 23.85
N THR A 260 23.24 -19.02 22.57
CA THR A 260 23.90 -19.80 21.49
C THR A 260 25.38 -19.47 21.33
N LEU A 261 25.82 -18.30 21.79
CA LEU A 261 27.23 -17.89 21.77
C LEU A 261 27.93 -18.13 23.13
N PHE A 262 27.19 -18.00 24.22
CA PHE A 262 27.71 -18.04 25.60
C PHE A 262 26.91 -19.02 26.46
N ALA A 263 26.69 -20.24 25.96
CA ALA A 263 25.94 -21.25 26.68
C ALA A 263 26.58 -21.50 28.07
N PRO A 264 25.77 -21.63 29.14
CA PRO A 264 26.31 -22.02 30.43
C PRO A 264 26.97 -23.40 30.32
N PRO A 265 28.06 -23.66 31.08
CA PRO A 265 28.65 -24.98 31.13
C PRO A 265 27.61 -26.02 31.60
N ALA A 266 27.66 -27.20 30.97
CA ALA A 266 26.74 -28.31 31.21
C ALA A 266 26.82 -28.87 32.63
#